data_AF-A0A925SX40-F1
#
_entry.id   AF-A0A925SX40-F1
#
_cell.length_a   1.000
_cell.length_b   1.000
_cell.length_c   1.000
_cell.angle_alpha   90.00
_cell.angle_beta   90.00
_cell.angle_gamma   90.00
#
_symmetry.space_group_name_H-M   'P 1'
#
loop_
_entity.id
_entity.type
_entity.pdbx_description
1 polymer ?
#
loop_
_entity_poly.entity_id
_entity_poly.type
_entity_poly.pdbx_seq_one_letter_code
_entity_poly.pdbx_strand_id
1 'polypeptide(L)'
;RDGMHRQAIARGRDAYEPNTLGGGCPYQQGAARGFTTFPDPTPEDKVRGKPEKFADHYTQATLFFKSQSEVEKAHIVRAFRFELTKVQVPAIRNRMLANLANVHPDLVAQVAEGLGMPVPDPAPLAGEPAQPEVEQSPTLSLLARPGDGRIATRTVAILVAPGVDGESVTSIHSALTDAGAVPRIVAARLGPVESASGDALDPDATLETMPSCLFDAVVVPDGAGEALSALGQAVDFVKDQYRHCKAMLALGSGRDLLETATIPLDSNDPALIVGEAGKTAGAVKSFIAAMAKHRNWERAADPPPV
;
A
#
# COMPACT_ATOMS: atom_id res chain seq x y z
N ARG A 1 29.58 2.65 -38.14
CA ARG A 1 31.02 2.32 -38.23
C ARG A 1 31.62 2.59 -36.87
N ASP A 2 32.80 2.04 -36.58
CA ASP A 2 33.57 2.31 -35.36
C ASP A 2 32.72 2.24 -34.08
N GLY A 3 33.04 3.06 -33.08
CA GLY A 3 32.43 3.03 -31.76
C GLY A 3 33.09 1.99 -30.86
N MET A 4 33.11 2.27 -29.56
CA MET A 4 33.66 1.34 -28.57
C MET A 4 32.92 0.00 -28.62
N HIS A 5 33.66 -1.11 -28.50
CA HIS A 5 33.12 -2.48 -28.56
C HIS A 5 32.35 -2.81 -29.85
N ARG A 6 32.76 -2.25 -30.99
CA ARG A 6 32.18 -2.62 -32.29
C ARG A 6 32.53 -4.06 -32.66
N GLN A 7 31.56 -4.97 -32.51
CA GLN A 7 31.71 -6.38 -32.89
C GLN A 7 31.51 -6.61 -34.40
N ALA A 8 30.57 -5.89 -35.01
CA ALA A 8 30.24 -6.07 -36.43
C ALA A 8 31.28 -5.40 -37.34
N ILE A 9 32.09 -6.22 -38.02
CA ILE A 9 33.04 -5.82 -39.07
C ILE A 9 32.27 -5.61 -40.38
N ALA A 10 32.04 -4.34 -40.74
CA ALA A 10 31.41 -4.03 -42.02
C ALA A 10 32.42 -4.22 -43.16
N ARG A 11 32.03 -4.99 -44.18
CA ARG A 11 32.81 -5.21 -45.41
C ARG A 11 32.39 -4.19 -46.46
N GLY A 12 33.32 -3.77 -47.32
CA GLY A 12 33.08 -2.77 -48.37
C GLY A 12 34.12 -1.65 -48.34
N ARG A 13 34.10 -0.77 -49.33
CA ARG A 13 35.04 0.37 -49.47
C ARG A 13 34.39 1.72 -49.17
N ASP A 14 33.12 1.71 -48.83
CA ASP A 14 32.26 2.86 -48.59
C ASP A 14 31.72 2.86 -47.15
N ALA A 15 31.30 4.03 -46.68
CA ALA A 15 30.70 4.22 -45.36
C ALA A 15 29.72 5.41 -45.34
N TYR A 16 29.23 5.80 -46.53
CA TYR A 16 28.45 7.00 -46.79
C TYR A 16 27.42 6.73 -47.89
N GLU A 17 26.42 7.60 -48.02
CA GLU A 17 25.35 7.50 -49.02
C GLU A 17 24.98 8.93 -49.49
N PRO A 18 24.78 9.19 -50.81
CA PRO A 18 24.83 8.26 -51.95
C PRO A 18 26.26 7.84 -52.36
N ASN A 19 26.44 6.57 -52.79
CA ASN A 19 27.75 6.04 -53.18
C ASN A 19 27.75 5.17 -54.46
N THR A 20 28.84 5.23 -55.24
CA THR A 20 29.05 4.38 -56.44
C THR A 20 29.97 3.19 -56.19
N LEU A 21 30.83 3.24 -55.17
CA LEU A 21 31.80 2.19 -54.86
C LEU A 21 31.15 0.88 -54.38
N GLY A 22 30.01 0.97 -53.69
CA GLY A 22 29.18 -0.15 -53.25
C GLY A 22 27.93 -0.36 -54.10
N GLY A 23 27.83 0.28 -55.27
CA GLY A 23 26.65 0.18 -56.15
C GLY A 23 25.35 0.72 -55.55
N GLY A 24 25.44 1.69 -54.62
CA GLY A 24 24.30 2.24 -53.89
C GLY A 24 23.73 1.34 -52.79
N CYS A 25 24.38 0.21 -52.47
CA CYS A 25 24.01 -0.63 -51.35
C CYS A 25 24.56 -0.09 -50.02
N PRO A 26 23.81 -0.19 -48.90
CA PRO A 26 22.41 -0.64 -48.81
C PRO A 26 21.42 0.42 -49.31
N TYR A 27 20.40 0.00 -50.07
CA TYR A 27 19.38 0.89 -50.61
C TYR A 27 18.38 1.39 -49.56
N GLN A 28 17.87 2.61 -49.76
CA GLN A 28 16.68 3.08 -49.05
C GLN A 28 15.46 2.23 -49.47
N GLN A 29 14.71 1.71 -48.49
CA GLN A 29 13.58 0.81 -48.71
C GLN A 29 12.27 1.52 -49.16
N GLY A 30 12.28 2.85 -49.23
CA GLY A 30 11.10 3.67 -49.55
C GLY A 30 10.01 3.64 -48.48
N ALA A 31 9.00 4.51 -48.59
CA ALA A 31 7.98 4.69 -47.55
C ALA A 31 7.11 3.44 -47.28
N ALA A 32 7.03 2.50 -48.24
CA ALA A 32 6.24 1.28 -48.12
C ALA A 32 6.85 0.23 -47.16
N ARG A 33 8.16 0.30 -46.89
CA ARG A 33 8.89 -0.68 -46.06
C ARG A 33 9.88 -0.05 -45.09
N GLY A 34 10.24 1.22 -45.28
CA GLY A 34 11.07 2.02 -44.37
C GLY A 34 10.23 2.85 -43.41
N PHE A 35 10.86 3.30 -42.32
CA PHE A 35 10.24 4.24 -41.39
C PHE A 35 9.88 5.54 -42.11
N THR A 36 8.64 5.99 -41.94
CA THR A 36 8.15 7.28 -42.43
C THR A 36 7.41 7.97 -41.29
N THR A 37 7.81 9.20 -40.97
CA THR A 37 7.10 10.02 -39.98
C THR A 37 5.71 10.34 -40.48
N PHE A 38 4.70 10.21 -39.63
CA PHE A 38 3.35 10.67 -39.93
C PHE A 38 3.39 12.17 -40.26
N PRO A 39 2.84 12.63 -41.40
CA PRO A 39 2.93 14.02 -41.83
C PRO A 39 1.96 14.91 -41.04
N ASP A 40 2.26 15.13 -39.76
CA ASP A 40 1.46 15.96 -38.85
C ASP A 40 1.55 17.45 -39.24
N PRO A 41 0.42 18.14 -39.49
CA PRO A 41 0.42 19.57 -39.76
C PRO A 41 1.02 20.35 -38.59
N THR A 42 2.12 21.07 -38.82
CA THR A 42 2.80 21.82 -37.76
C THR A 42 2.48 23.32 -37.86
N PRO A 43 1.84 23.95 -36.85
CA PRO A 43 1.63 25.39 -36.81
C PRO A 43 2.95 26.18 -36.78
N GLU A 44 2.94 27.39 -37.35
CA GLU A 44 4.14 28.06 -37.89
C GLU A 44 4.94 28.94 -36.91
N ASP A 45 4.53 29.09 -35.64
CA ASP A 45 5.20 30.02 -34.71
C ASP A 45 6.28 29.35 -33.84
N LYS A 46 7.52 29.82 -33.97
CA LYS A 46 8.65 29.43 -33.10
C LYS A 46 8.65 30.26 -31.82
N VAL A 47 7.96 29.77 -30.80
CA VAL A 47 7.83 30.44 -29.49
C VAL A 47 8.43 29.64 -28.34
N ARG A 48 8.77 30.32 -27.24
CA ARG A 48 8.98 29.70 -25.93
C ARG A 48 7.77 30.00 -25.06
N GLY A 49 6.73 29.18 -25.20
CA GLY A 49 5.46 29.33 -24.48
C GLY A 49 4.84 27.99 -24.13
N LYS A 50 3.84 28.01 -23.25
CA LYS A 50 2.99 26.86 -22.95
C LYS A 50 1.62 27.10 -23.61
N PRO A 51 1.03 26.10 -24.29
CA PRO A 51 -0.32 26.27 -24.83
C PRO A 51 -1.33 26.54 -23.70
N GLU A 52 -2.31 27.41 -23.95
CA GLU A 52 -3.28 27.86 -22.94
C GLU A 52 -4.06 26.71 -22.29
N LYS A 53 -4.35 25.64 -23.04
CA LYS A 53 -5.01 24.44 -22.52
C LYS A 53 -4.24 23.74 -21.38
N PHE A 54 -2.95 24.03 -21.21
CA PHE A 54 -2.14 23.51 -20.11
C PHE A 54 -2.26 24.36 -18.83
N ALA A 55 -3.01 25.47 -18.84
CA ALA A 55 -3.22 26.35 -17.69
C ALA A 55 -4.28 25.86 -16.70
N ASP A 56 -4.95 24.73 -16.99
CA ASP A 56 -5.81 24.03 -16.03
C ASP A 56 -4.95 23.12 -15.14
N HIS A 57 -4.84 23.50 -13.87
CA HIS A 57 -4.01 22.81 -12.88
C HIS A 57 -4.82 22.08 -11.80
N TYR A 58 -6.14 22.25 -11.76
CA TYR A 58 -6.95 21.83 -10.60
C TYR A 58 -8.06 20.85 -10.96
N THR A 59 -8.61 20.88 -12.18
CA THR A 59 -9.78 20.04 -12.54
C THR A 59 -9.51 18.54 -12.35
N GLN A 60 -8.33 18.06 -12.75
CA GLN A 60 -7.96 16.65 -12.54
C GLN A 60 -7.66 16.31 -11.07
N ALA A 61 -7.11 17.26 -10.30
CA ALA A 61 -6.89 17.06 -8.88
C ALA A 61 -8.23 16.96 -8.12
N THR A 62 -9.21 17.78 -8.50
CA THR A 62 -10.58 17.71 -7.98
C THR A 62 -11.24 16.39 -8.35
N LEU A 63 -11.16 15.98 -9.62
CA LEU A 63 -11.66 14.68 -10.07
C LEU A 63 -11.04 13.53 -9.26
N PHE A 64 -9.71 13.54 -9.08
CA PHE A 64 -9.02 12.51 -8.31
C PHE A 64 -9.54 12.45 -6.88
N PHE A 65 -9.57 13.58 -6.16
CA PHE A 65 -10.03 13.63 -4.77
C PHE A 65 -11.51 13.23 -4.61
N LYS A 66 -12.39 13.71 -5.50
CA LYS A 66 -13.82 13.35 -5.50
C LYS A 66 -14.05 11.87 -5.76
N SER A 67 -13.14 11.21 -6.47
CA SER A 67 -13.24 9.79 -6.82
C SER A 67 -12.77 8.83 -5.73
N GLN A 68 -12.15 9.35 -4.66
CA GLN A 68 -11.65 8.52 -3.57
C GLN A 68 -12.78 8.10 -2.63
N SER A 69 -12.65 6.92 -2.02
CA SER A 69 -13.47 6.54 -0.88
C SER A 69 -13.19 7.44 0.33
N GLU A 70 -14.08 7.44 1.33
CA GLU A 70 -13.91 8.28 2.52
C GLU A 70 -12.61 7.99 3.28
N VAL A 71 -12.20 6.72 3.39
CA VAL A 71 -10.92 6.36 4.03
C VAL A 71 -9.72 6.82 3.20
N GLU A 72 -9.79 6.77 1.87
CA GLU A 72 -8.73 7.28 0.99
C GLU A 72 -8.62 8.81 1.08
N LYS A 73 -9.76 9.52 1.14
CA LYS A 73 -9.78 10.98 1.38
C LYS A 73 -9.15 11.32 2.73
N ALA A 74 -9.51 10.60 3.79
CA ALA A 74 -8.94 10.78 5.12
C ALA A 74 -7.42 10.54 5.11
N HIS A 75 -6.93 9.51 4.39
CA HIS A 75 -5.50 9.27 4.22
C HIS A 75 -4.80 10.40 3.45
N ILE A 76 -5.42 10.96 2.40
CA ILE A 76 -4.87 12.10 1.66
C ILE A 76 -4.75 13.32 2.58
N VAL A 77 -5.80 13.63 3.34
CA VAL A 77 -5.80 14.72 4.33
C VAL A 77 -4.68 14.51 5.35
N ARG A 78 -4.58 13.30 5.93
CA ARG A 78 -3.53 12.96 6.91
C ARG A 78 -2.13 13.09 6.31
N ALA A 79 -1.93 12.69 5.05
CA ALA A 79 -0.66 12.84 4.35
C ALA A 79 -0.26 14.31 4.18
N PHE A 80 -1.19 15.16 3.70
CA PHE A 80 -0.93 16.60 3.61
C PHE A 80 -0.62 17.22 4.97
N ARG A 81 -1.38 16.87 6.01
CA ARG A 81 -1.11 17.32 7.39
C ARG A 81 0.28 16.90 7.84
N PHE A 82 0.62 15.62 7.71
CA PHE A 82 1.91 15.06 8.12
C PHE A 82 3.09 15.75 7.43
N GLU A 83 3.02 15.95 6.11
CA GLU A 83 4.12 16.60 5.39
C GLU A 83 4.19 18.10 5.67
N LEU A 84 3.05 18.81 5.73
CA LEU A 84 3.04 20.24 6.01
C LEU A 84 3.45 20.57 7.45
N THR A 85 3.20 19.70 8.43
CA THR A 85 3.68 19.89 9.80
C THR A 85 5.22 19.91 9.88
N LYS A 86 5.92 19.24 8.95
CA LYS A 86 7.39 19.29 8.87
C LYS A 86 7.92 20.58 8.24
N VAL A 87 7.07 21.35 7.56
CA VAL A 87 7.45 22.59 6.89
C VAL A 87 7.51 23.73 7.91
N GLN A 88 8.74 24.16 8.23
CA GLN A 88 8.97 25.16 9.26
C GLN A 88 8.52 26.57 8.87
N VAL A 89 8.47 26.90 7.57
CA VAL A 89 8.13 28.24 7.08
C VAL A 89 6.60 28.39 6.95
N PRO A 90 5.91 29.22 7.78
CA PRO A 90 4.45 29.30 7.77
C PRO A 90 3.86 29.78 6.44
N ALA A 91 4.55 30.69 5.75
CA ALA A 91 4.12 31.19 4.45
C ALA A 91 4.04 30.09 3.37
N ILE A 92 4.87 29.04 3.46
CA ILE A 92 4.83 27.90 2.53
C ILE A 92 3.58 27.07 2.80
N ARG A 93 3.29 26.76 4.08
CA ARG A 93 2.07 26.03 4.47
C ARG A 93 0.82 26.76 4.01
N ASN A 94 0.76 28.08 4.22
CA ASN A 94 -0.36 28.91 3.77
C ASN A 94 -0.55 28.88 2.25
N ARG A 95 0.54 28.95 1.46
CA ARG A 95 0.47 28.86 0.00
C ARG A 95 0.04 27.46 -0.48
N MET A 96 0.41 26.41 0.24
CA MET A 96 -0.07 25.06 -0.08
C MET A 96 -1.56 24.92 0.21
N LEU A 97 -2.04 25.41 1.35
CA LEU A 97 -3.47 25.46 1.67
C LEU A 97 -4.25 26.26 0.60
N ALA A 98 -3.73 27.40 0.14
CA ALA A 98 -4.35 28.18 -0.94
C ALA A 98 -4.47 27.39 -2.26
N ASN A 99 -3.52 26.50 -2.57
CA ASN A 99 -3.66 25.59 -3.71
C ASN A 99 -4.71 24.51 -3.46
N LEU A 100 -4.78 23.93 -2.26
CA LEU A 100 -5.80 22.94 -1.92
C LEU A 100 -7.22 23.53 -1.93
N ALA A 101 -7.37 24.83 -1.64
CA ALA A 101 -8.64 25.54 -1.74
C ALA A 101 -9.17 25.60 -3.18
N ASN A 102 -8.31 25.57 -4.20
CA ASN A 102 -8.72 25.41 -5.60
C ASN A 102 -9.13 23.96 -5.95
N VAL A 103 -8.72 22.97 -5.15
CA VAL A 103 -9.01 21.56 -5.42
C VAL A 103 -10.36 21.16 -4.84
N HIS A 104 -10.56 21.32 -3.54
CA HIS A 104 -11.82 20.98 -2.87
C HIS A 104 -11.94 21.67 -1.50
N PRO A 105 -13.13 22.23 -1.16
CA PRO A 105 -13.33 22.91 0.13
C PRO A 105 -13.11 21.99 1.33
N ASP A 106 -13.67 20.77 1.31
CA ASP A 106 -13.49 19.83 2.43
C ASP A 106 -12.03 19.40 2.62
N LEU A 107 -11.28 19.24 1.52
CA LEU A 107 -9.86 18.88 1.58
C LEU A 107 -9.06 19.97 2.29
N VAL A 108 -9.19 21.24 1.87
CA VAL A 108 -8.46 22.33 2.50
C VAL A 108 -8.91 22.56 3.93
N ALA A 109 -10.21 22.44 4.22
CA ALA A 109 -10.75 22.64 5.56
C ALA A 109 -10.16 21.63 6.56
N GLN A 110 -10.18 20.34 6.24
CA GLN A 110 -9.66 19.30 7.13
C GLN A 110 -8.13 19.38 7.30
N VAL A 111 -7.39 19.72 6.24
CA VAL A 111 -5.93 19.90 6.33
C VAL A 111 -5.61 21.15 7.17
N ALA A 112 -6.33 22.26 6.99
CA ALA A 112 -6.12 23.48 7.75
C ALA A 112 -6.45 23.29 9.24
N GLU A 113 -7.57 22.64 9.55
CA GLU A 113 -7.96 22.26 10.92
C GLU A 113 -6.87 21.43 11.58
N GLY A 114 -6.39 20.37 10.91
CA GLY A 114 -5.34 19.51 11.44
C GLY A 114 -3.98 20.21 11.64
N LEU A 115 -3.72 21.31 10.94
CA LEU A 115 -2.54 22.15 11.14
C LEU A 115 -2.76 23.27 12.17
N GLY A 116 -3.99 23.47 12.65
CA GLY A 116 -4.36 24.61 13.50
C GLY A 116 -4.23 25.95 12.76
N MET A 117 -4.55 25.99 11.47
CA MET A 117 -4.43 27.16 10.61
C MET A 117 -5.80 27.53 10.01
N PRO A 118 -6.06 28.82 9.71
CA PRO A 118 -7.26 29.19 8.96
C PRO A 118 -7.12 28.76 7.50
N VAL A 119 -8.26 28.55 6.82
CA VAL A 119 -8.29 28.36 5.36
C VAL A 119 -8.00 29.73 4.71
N PRO A 120 -6.94 29.86 3.90
CA PRO A 120 -6.66 31.09 3.18
C PRO A 120 -7.52 31.21 1.92
N ASP A 121 -7.52 32.40 1.31
CA ASP A 121 -8.08 32.59 -0.03
C ASP A 121 -7.40 31.65 -1.05
N PRO A 122 -8.15 31.15 -2.06
CA PRO A 122 -7.59 30.28 -3.07
C PRO A 122 -6.47 30.96 -3.87
N ALA A 123 -5.47 30.17 -4.28
CA ALA A 123 -4.37 30.69 -5.08
C ALA A 123 -4.87 31.22 -6.45
N PRO A 124 -4.24 32.26 -7.03
CA PRO A 124 -4.63 32.75 -8.34
C PRO A 124 -4.56 31.66 -9.41
N LEU A 125 -5.59 31.59 -10.25
CA LEU A 125 -5.65 30.63 -11.35
C LEU A 125 -4.74 31.09 -12.50
N ALA A 126 -4.12 30.13 -13.19
CA ALA A 126 -3.28 30.40 -14.35
C ALA A 126 -4.08 30.63 -15.65
N GLY A 127 -5.35 30.22 -15.65
CA GLY A 127 -6.30 30.37 -16.75
C GLY A 127 -7.71 29.97 -16.28
N GLU A 128 -8.68 30.02 -17.19
CA GLU A 128 -10.03 29.52 -16.90
C GLU A 128 -10.03 27.98 -16.85
N PRO A 129 -10.46 27.36 -15.74
CA PRO A 129 -10.56 25.90 -15.66
C PRO A 129 -11.55 25.38 -16.69
N ALA A 130 -11.23 24.24 -17.31
CA ALA A 130 -12.16 23.59 -18.21
C ALA A 130 -13.39 23.09 -17.41
N GLN A 131 -14.56 23.10 -18.02
CA GLN A 131 -15.71 22.43 -17.41
C GLN A 131 -15.47 20.91 -17.44
N PRO A 132 -15.51 20.22 -16.29
CA PRO A 132 -15.26 18.79 -16.25
C PRO A 132 -16.42 18.03 -16.91
N GLU A 133 -16.11 17.17 -17.89
CA GLU A 133 -17.07 16.21 -18.45
C GLU A 133 -17.34 15.04 -17.49
N VAL A 134 -16.36 14.74 -16.63
CA VAL A 134 -16.40 13.66 -15.64
C VAL A 134 -16.08 14.25 -14.27
N GLU A 135 -17.03 14.13 -13.33
CA GLU A 135 -16.85 14.67 -11.98
C GLU A 135 -16.31 13.65 -10.98
N GLN A 136 -16.54 12.35 -11.23
CA GLN A 136 -16.06 11.23 -10.44
C GLN A 136 -15.78 10.02 -11.33
N SER A 137 -14.74 9.26 -11.01
CA SER A 137 -14.37 8.04 -11.70
C SER A 137 -13.91 6.98 -10.68
N PRO A 138 -14.73 5.94 -10.42
CA PRO A 138 -14.38 4.88 -9.47
C PRO A 138 -13.01 4.25 -9.75
N THR A 139 -12.60 4.20 -11.02
CA THR A 139 -11.29 3.64 -11.44
C THR A 139 -10.07 4.40 -10.89
N LEU A 140 -10.26 5.56 -10.28
CA LEU A 140 -9.20 6.33 -9.62
C LEU A 140 -9.05 5.99 -8.12
N SER A 141 -9.97 5.21 -7.54
CA SER A 141 -9.86 4.65 -6.19
C SER A 141 -9.18 3.28 -6.24
N LEU A 142 -8.32 3.00 -5.26
CA LEU A 142 -7.75 1.67 -5.04
C LEU A 142 -8.82 0.71 -4.53
N LEU A 143 -9.72 1.17 -3.67
CA LEU A 143 -10.79 0.35 -3.09
C LEU A 143 -11.87 -0.05 -4.10
N ALA A 144 -11.99 0.65 -5.23
CA ALA A 144 -12.83 0.23 -6.34
C ALA A 144 -12.31 -1.01 -7.09
N ARG A 145 -11.06 -1.45 -6.81
CA ARG A 145 -10.44 -2.65 -7.40
C ARG A 145 -9.89 -3.57 -6.31
N PRO A 146 -10.75 -4.32 -5.59
CA PRO A 146 -10.36 -5.13 -4.43
C PRO A 146 -9.53 -6.39 -4.76
N GLY A 147 -9.16 -6.59 -6.03
CA GLY A 147 -8.47 -7.80 -6.50
C GLY A 147 -9.43 -8.99 -6.67
N ASP A 148 -8.87 -10.20 -6.65
CA ASP A 148 -9.61 -11.46 -6.83
C ASP A 148 -10.11 -12.07 -5.50
N GLY A 149 -9.96 -11.35 -4.39
CA GLY A 149 -10.37 -11.79 -3.06
C GLY A 149 -9.54 -12.95 -2.50
N ARG A 150 -8.36 -13.23 -3.06
CA ARG A 150 -7.46 -14.27 -2.54
C ARG A 150 -6.42 -13.68 -1.60
N ILE A 151 -5.84 -14.55 -0.78
CA ILE A 151 -4.75 -14.22 0.16
C ILE A 151 -3.40 -14.77 -0.31
N ALA A 152 -3.30 -15.16 -1.58
CA ALA A 152 -2.08 -15.67 -2.16
C ALA A 152 -0.92 -14.69 -1.93
N THR A 153 0.23 -15.19 -1.53
CA THR A 153 1.46 -14.45 -1.20
C THR A 153 1.40 -13.52 0.03
N ARG A 154 0.25 -13.41 0.72
CA ARG A 154 0.15 -12.62 1.96
C ARG A 154 0.93 -13.29 3.08
N THR A 155 1.70 -12.53 3.84
CA THR A 155 2.52 -13.07 4.94
C THR A 155 1.78 -12.96 6.26
N VAL A 156 1.66 -14.06 7.01
CA VAL A 156 0.91 -14.11 8.28
C VAL A 156 1.83 -14.50 9.43
N ALA A 157 1.86 -13.69 10.49
CA ALA A 157 2.59 -14.05 11.70
C ALA A 157 1.75 -14.99 12.57
N ILE A 158 2.31 -16.12 12.98
CA ILE A 158 1.74 -17.01 14.00
C ILE A 158 2.61 -16.88 15.24
N LEU A 159 2.11 -16.18 16.26
CA LEU A 159 2.86 -15.90 17.48
C LEU A 159 2.88 -17.13 18.38
N VAL A 160 4.08 -17.61 18.74
CA VAL A 160 4.24 -18.78 19.62
C VAL A 160 5.12 -18.47 20.82
N ALA A 161 4.82 -19.13 21.94
CA ALA A 161 5.62 -19.15 23.15
C ALA A 161 5.48 -20.53 23.83
N PRO A 162 6.32 -20.87 24.82
CA PRO A 162 6.23 -22.15 25.51
C PRO A 162 4.81 -22.41 26.04
N GLY A 163 4.31 -23.64 25.85
CA GLY A 163 2.94 -24.03 26.22
C GLY A 163 1.89 -23.75 25.14
N VAL A 164 2.26 -23.25 23.96
CA VAL A 164 1.34 -23.10 22.82
C VAL A 164 0.72 -24.44 22.41
N ASP A 165 -0.53 -24.41 21.96
CA ASP A 165 -1.19 -25.56 21.34
C ASP A 165 -0.59 -25.86 19.93
N GLY A 166 0.26 -26.88 19.86
CA GLY A 166 0.98 -27.26 18.65
C GLY A 166 0.07 -27.78 17.52
N GLU A 167 -1.05 -28.41 17.86
CA GLU A 167 -2.02 -28.89 16.87
C GLU A 167 -2.74 -27.70 16.21
N SER A 168 -3.12 -26.70 17.00
CA SER A 168 -3.67 -25.44 16.48
C SER A 168 -2.67 -24.71 15.58
N VAL A 169 -1.40 -24.58 15.99
CA VAL A 169 -0.35 -23.97 15.13
C VAL A 169 -0.24 -24.69 13.78
N THR A 170 -0.14 -26.02 13.81
CA THR A 170 0.05 -26.83 12.60
C THR A 170 -1.17 -26.75 11.66
N SER A 171 -2.37 -26.84 12.22
CA SER A 171 -3.62 -26.76 11.43
C SER A 171 -3.82 -25.38 10.81
N ILE A 172 -3.52 -24.30 11.54
CA ILE A 172 -3.58 -22.92 11.03
C ILE A 172 -2.54 -22.73 9.92
N HIS A 173 -1.31 -23.17 10.15
CA HIS A 173 -0.24 -23.09 9.15
C HIS A 173 -0.63 -23.80 7.85
N SER A 174 -1.15 -25.02 7.91
CA SER A 174 -1.62 -25.75 6.72
C SER A 174 -2.74 -24.99 6.01
N ALA A 175 -3.78 -24.58 6.73
CA ALA A 175 -4.93 -23.90 6.13
C ALA A 175 -4.55 -22.58 5.43
N LEU A 176 -3.60 -21.82 6.00
CA LEU A 176 -3.07 -20.61 5.37
C LEU A 176 -2.23 -20.93 4.13
N THR A 177 -1.40 -21.96 4.19
CA THR A 177 -0.59 -22.43 3.06
C THR A 177 -1.47 -22.91 1.90
N ASP A 178 -2.52 -23.68 2.20
CA ASP A 178 -3.49 -24.19 1.21
C ASP A 178 -4.27 -23.06 0.52
N ALA A 179 -4.49 -21.95 1.24
CA ALA A 179 -5.07 -20.73 0.69
C ALA A 179 -4.06 -19.85 -0.07
N GLY A 180 -2.79 -20.27 -0.14
CA GLY A 180 -1.70 -19.61 -0.86
C GLY A 180 -0.97 -18.52 -0.08
N ALA A 181 -1.30 -18.31 1.20
CA ALA A 181 -0.57 -17.39 2.07
C ALA A 181 0.76 -17.98 2.53
N VAL A 182 1.62 -17.12 3.09
CA VAL A 182 2.94 -17.45 3.62
C VAL A 182 2.90 -17.30 5.14
N PRO A 183 2.43 -18.32 5.88
CA PRO A 183 2.51 -18.31 7.34
C PRO A 183 3.97 -18.35 7.80
N ARG A 184 4.26 -17.68 8.92
CA ARG A 184 5.57 -17.68 9.58
C ARG A 184 5.37 -17.85 11.08
N ILE A 185 6.05 -18.82 11.67
CA ILE A 185 6.08 -18.99 13.12
C ILE A 185 7.02 -17.94 13.71
N VAL A 186 6.50 -17.09 14.60
CA VAL A 186 7.23 -15.97 15.19
C VAL A 186 7.26 -16.13 16.71
N ALA A 187 8.46 -16.09 17.28
CA ALA A 187 8.66 -16.25 18.72
C ALA A 187 9.57 -15.17 19.30
N ALA A 188 9.77 -15.18 20.62
CA ALA A 188 10.74 -14.28 21.27
C ALA A 188 12.20 -14.61 20.89
N ARG A 189 12.49 -15.87 20.58
CA ARG A 189 13.83 -16.40 20.25
C ARG A 189 13.71 -17.44 19.13
N LEU A 190 14.79 -17.66 18.39
CA LEU A 190 14.81 -18.58 17.24
C LEU A 190 14.93 -20.06 17.63
N GLY A 191 15.34 -20.36 18.86
CA GLY A 191 15.43 -21.74 19.32
C GLY A 191 14.05 -22.42 19.38
N PRO A 192 14.01 -23.76 19.43
CA PRO A 192 12.75 -24.49 19.47
C PRO A 192 11.88 -24.07 20.65
N VAL A 193 10.57 -23.97 20.40
CA VAL A 193 9.54 -23.65 21.39
C VAL A 193 8.78 -24.92 21.72
N GLU A 194 8.77 -25.30 23.01
CA GLU A 194 8.04 -26.47 23.49
C GLU A 194 6.53 -26.18 23.53
N SER A 195 5.76 -26.97 22.80
CA SER A 195 4.29 -26.93 22.80
C SER A 195 3.70 -27.60 24.05
N ALA A 196 2.39 -27.43 24.27
CA ALA A 196 1.69 -28.07 25.37
C ALA A 196 1.76 -29.62 25.35
N SER A 197 1.94 -30.24 24.17
CA SER A 197 2.13 -31.69 24.02
C SER A 197 3.58 -32.15 24.22
N GLY A 198 4.52 -31.22 24.41
CA GLY A 198 5.96 -31.48 24.52
C GLY A 198 6.69 -31.53 23.18
N ASP A 199 5.99 -31.35 22.06
CA ASP A 199 6.61 -31.28 20.74
C ASP A 199 7.34 -29.93 20.55
N ALA A 200 8.47 -29.96 19.85
CA ALA A 200 9.25 -28.77 19.55
C ALA A 200 8.77 -28.11 18.25
N LEU A 201 8.47 -26.81 18.30
CA LEU A 201 8.16 -25.98 17.15
C LEU A 201 9.37 -25.08 16.84
N ASP A 202 9.85 -25.10 15.61
CA ASP A 202 10.97 -24.26 15.17
C ASP A 202 10.44 -22.91 14.63
N PRO A 203 10.73 -21.77 15.30
CA PRO A 203 10.33 -20.46 14.81
C PRO A 203 11.09 -20.08 13.53
N ASP A 204 10.38 -19.49 12.58
CA ASP A 204 10.96 -18.95 11.35
C ASP A 204 11.62 -17.57 11.53
N ALA A 205 11.22 -16.88 12.59
CA ALA A 205 11.60 -15.49 12.85
C ALA A 205 11.40 -15.13 14.32
N THR A 206 12.02 -14.02 14.71
CA THR A 206 11.85 -13.43 16.04
C THR A 206 11.04 -12.14 15.98
N LEU A 207 10.34 -11.83 17.06
CA LEU A 207 9.68 -10.52 17.26
C LEU A 207 10.67 -9.34 17.12
N GLU A 208 11.95 -9.57 17.42
CA GLU A 208 13.03 -8.58 17.30
C GLU A 208 13.38 -8.24 15.84
N THR A 209 13.39 -9.25 14.96
CA THR A 209 13.88 -9.10 13.57
C THR A 209 12.76 -8.93 12.56
N MET A 210 11.55 -9.33 12.92
CA MET A 210 10.36 -9.19 12.06
C MET A 210 9.26 -8.40 12.77
N PRO A 211 9.27 -7.05 12.69
CA PRO A 211 8.22 -6.22 13.25
C PRO A 211 6.88 -6.40 12.51
N SER A 212 5.80 -5.96 13.16
CA SER A 212 4.41 -6.10 12.71
C SER A 212 4.17 -5.59 11.28
N CYS A 213 4.91 -4.56 10.84
CA CYS A 213 4.75 -3.96 9.52
C CYS A 213 5.07 -4.92 8.36
N LEU A 214 5.87 -5.97 8.58
CA LEU A 214 6.26 -6.96 7.56
C LEU A 214 5.18 -8.03 7.30
N PHE A 215 4.14 -8.08 8.13
CA PHE A 215 3.07 -9.07 8.02
C PHE A 215 1.76 -8.41 7.59
N ASP A 216 0.93 -9.14 6.85
CA ASP A 216 -0.40 -8.71 6.45
C ASP A 216 -1.45 -8.95 7.54
N ALA A 217 -1.22 -9.93 8.42
CA ALA A 217 -2.11 -10.32 9.50
C ALA A 217 -1.37 -11.06 10.63
N VAL A 218 -2.04 -11.25 11.77
CA VAL A 218 -1.49 -11.97 12.94
C VAL A 218 -2.47 -13.02 13.47
N VAL A 219 -1.90 -14.13 13.91
CA VAL A 219 -2.59 -15.20 14.64
C VAL A 219 -1.92 -15.38 16.01
N VAL A 220 -2.72 -15.47 17.06
CA VAL A 220 -2.34 -15.81 18.43
C VAL A 220 -3.06 -17.12 18.77
N PRO A 221 -2.39 -18.28 18.63
CA PRO A 221 -2.95 -19.59 18.97
C PRO A 221 -3.23 -19.72 20.48
N ASP A 222 -3.91 -20.79 20.84
CA ASP A 222 -4.18 -21.14 22.24
C ASP A 222 -2.91 -21.60 22.98
N GLY A 223 -2.95 -21.63 24.31
CA GLY A 223 -1.91 -22.13 25.20
C GLY A 223 -0.80 -21.13 25.56
N ALA A 224 -0.56 -20.11 24.74
CA ALA A 224 0.58 -19.19 24.91
C ALA A 224 0.20 -17.75 25.33
N GLY A 225 -1.07 -17.48 25.66
CA GLY A 225 -1.57 -16.16 26.01
C GLY A 225 -0.76 -15.42 27.07
N GLU A 226 -0.64 -16.02 28.25
CA GLU A 226 0.07 -15.44 29.40
C GLU A 226 1.55 -15.16 29.09
N ALA A 227 2.24 -16.14 28.49
CA ALA A 227 3.66 -16.01 28.15
C ALA A 227 3.91 -14.90 27.13
N LEU A 228 3.03 -14.73 26.14
CA LEU A 228 3.10 -13.65 25.17
C LEU A 228 2.74 -12.29 25.80
N SER A 229 1.75 -12.23 26.70
CA SER A 229 1.37 -11.00 27.41
C SER A 229 2.49 -10.44 28.28
N ALA A 230 3.38 -11.30 28.79
CA ALA A 230 4.57 -10.88 29.54
C ALA A 230 5.66 -10.24 28.64
N LEU A 231 5.54 -10.34 27.31
CA LEU A 231 6.50 -9.79 26.35
C LEU A 231 6.00 -8.46 25.80
N GLY A 232 6.60 -7.35 26.23
CA GLY A 232 6.25 -6.02 25.73
C GLY A 232 6.29 -5.91 24.19
N GLN A 233 7.25 -6.58 23.54
CA GLN A 233 7.34 -6.65 22.08
C GLN A 233 6.11 -7.32 21.44
N ALA A 234 5.55 -8.37 22.06
CA ALA A 234 4.35 -9.04 21.53
C ALA A 234 3.11 -8.16 21.71
N VAL A 235 3.01 -7.46 22.85
CA VAL A 235 1.95 -6.48 23.12
C VAL A 235 1.98 -5.35 22.09
N ASP A 236 3.14 -4.74 21.86
CA ASP A 236 3.29 -3.69 20.84
C ASP A 236 3.03 -4.22 19.42
N PHE A 237 3.45 -5.45 19.14
CA PHE A 237 3.19 -6.10 17.85
C PHE A 237 1.69 -6.15 17.55
N VAL A 238 0.86 -6.65 18.48
CA VAL A 238 -0.59 -6.75 18.24
C VAL A 238 -1.28 -5.38 18.25
N LYS A 239 -0.80 -4.41 19.03
CA LYS A 239 -1.29 -3.01 18.96
C LYS A 239 -1.08 -2.42 17.57
N ASP A 240 0.11 -2.59 17.01
CA ASP A 240 0.40 -2.10 15.68
C ASP A 240 -0.38 -2.83 14.60
N GLN A 241 -0.64 -4.13 14.74
CA GLN A 241 -1.53 -4.87 13.82
C GLN A 241 -2.94 -4.26 13.85
N TYR A 242 -3.46 -3.97 15.04
CA TYR A 242 -4.77 -3.36 15.23
C TYR A 242 -4.84 -1.95 14.64
N ARG A 243 -3.89 -1.07 14.99
CA ARG A 243 -3.75 0.31 14.47
C ARG A 243 -3.61 0.36 12.95
N HIS A 244 -2.91 -0.62 12.38
CA HIS A 244 -2.75 -0.74 10.93
C HIS A 244 -3.94 -1.41 10.25
N CYS A 245 -5.05 -1.63 10.95
CA CYS A 245 -6.29 -2.18 10.41
C CYS A 245 -6.16 -3.60 9.85
N LYS A 246 -5.20 -4.40 10.35
CA LYS A 246 -4.89 -5.74 9.84
C LYS A 246 -5.81 -6.80 10.46
N ALA A 247 -6.02 -7.90 9.74
CA ALA A 247 -6.79 -9.03 10.28
C ALA A 247 -6.05 -9.67 11.45
N MET A 248 -6.80 -10.07 12.47
CA MET A 248 -6.27 -10.66 13.71
C MET A 248 -7.11 -11.87 14.08
N LEU A 249 -6.45 -12.96 14.45
CA LEU A 249 -7.09 -14.16 15.00
C LEU A 249 -6.47 -14.45 16.37
N ALA A 250 -7.30 -14.58 17.39
CA ALA A 250 -6.90 -15.08 18.71
C ALA A 250 -7.75 -16.29 19.10
N LEU A 251 -7.11 -17.36 19.56
CA LEU A 251 -7.80 -18.59 19.97
C LEU A 251 -7.53 -18.87 21.46
N GLY A 252 -8.57 -19.23 22.21
CA GLY A 252 -8.42 -19.64 23.61
C GLY A 252 -7.72 -18.57 24.46
N SER A 253 -6.62 -18.92 25.12
CA SER A 253 -5.79 -17.99 25.91
C SER A 253 -5.10 -16.91 25.06
N GLY A 254 -5.02 -17.06 23.73
CA GLY A 254 -4.48 -16.03 22.85
C GLY A 254 -5.23 -14.69 22.94
N ARG A 255 -6.47 -14.69 23.44
CA ARG A 255 -7.22 -13.45 23.74
C ARG A 255 -6.57 -12.60 24.84
N ASP A 256 -5.87 -13.23 25.78
CA ASP A 256 -5.27 -12.56 26.94
C ASP A 256 -4.22 -11.54 26.49
N LEU A 257 -3.50 -11.84 25.40
CA LEU A 257 -2.56 -10.91 24.77
C LEU A 257 -3.27 -9.67 24.20
N LEU A 258 -4.43 -9.87 23.56
CA LEU A 258 -5.19 -8.77 22.97
C LEU A 258 -5.82 -7.88 24.05
N GLU A 259 -6.33 -8.48 25.13
CA GLU A 259 -6.82 -7.76 26.31
C GLU A 259 -5.70 -6.96 26.99
N THR A 260 -4.52 -7.57 27.16
CA THR A 260 -3.32 -6.90 27.69
C THR A 260 -2.90 -5.73 26.79
N ALA A 261 -3.08 -5.88 25.47
CA ALA A 261 -2.88 -4.83 24.48
C ALA A 261 -4.01 -3.80 24.42
N THR A 262 -5.01 -3.88 25.30
CA THR A 262 -6.19 -2.99 25.37
C THR A 262 -7.01 -2.95 24.07
N ILE A 263 -6.99 -4.04 23.30
CA ILE A 263 -7.77 -4.18 22.07
C ILE A 263 -9.23 -4.50 22.45
N PRO A 264 -10.22 -3.76 21.91
CA PRO A 264 -11.62 -3.92 22.30
C PRO A 264 -12.22 -5.20 21.68
N LEU A 265 -12.19 -6.31 22.42
CA LEU A 265 -12.67 -7.61 21.93
C LEU A 265 -14.19 -7.67 21.70
N ASP A 266 -14.96 -6.87 22.43
CA ASP A 266 -16.42 -6.76 22.28
C ASP A 266 -16.85 -5.82 21.13
N SER A 267 -15.90 -5.41 20.29
CA SER A 267 -16.21 -4.60 19.11
C SER A 267 -16.91 -5.44 18.03
N ASN A 268 -17.79 -4.83 17.24
CA ASN A 268 -18.41 -5.45 16.05
C ASN A 268 -17.42 -5.53 14.87
N ASP A 269 -16.16 -5.82 15.15
CA ASP A 269 -15.05 -5.73 14.21
C ASP A 269 -14.91 -7.01 13.38
N PRO A 270 -15.25 -6.99 12.08
CA PRO A 270 -15.25 -8.19 11.25
C PRO A 270 -13.86 -8.77 10.96
N ALA A 271 -12.77 -8.06 11.29
CA ALA A 271 -11.41 -8.53 11.10
C ALA A 271 -10.69 -8.84 12.42
N LEU A 272 -11.40 -8.78 13.54
CA LEU A 272 -10.91 -9.25 14.84
C LEU A 272 -11.66 -10.54 15.18
N ILE A 273 -11.04 -11.68 14.91
CA ILE A 273 -11.63 -12.98 15.13
C ILE A 273 -11.14 -13.50 16.48
N VAL A 274 -12.03 -13.64 17.45
CA VAL A 274 -11.76 -14.31 18.72
C VAL A 274 -12.51 -15.64 18.72
N GLY A 275 -11.76 -16.75 18.77
CA GLY A 275 -12.31 -18.11 18.79
C GLY A 275 -12.05 -18.83 20.10
N GLU A 276 -12.91 -19.78 20.44
CA GLU A 276 -12.68 -20.67 21.59
C GLU A 276 -11.58 -21.71 21.27
N ALA A 277 -10.94 -22.20 22.34
CA ALA A 277 -10.04 -23.34 22.29
C ALA A 277 -10.70 -24.53 21.54
N GLY A 278 -9.96 -25.20 20.67
CA GLY A 278 -10.45 -26.35 19.88
C GLY A 278 -11.44 -26.03 18.75
N LYS A 279 -11.90 -24.78 18.57
CA LYS A 279 -12.79 -24.36 17.47
C LYS A 279 -12.03 -23.67 16.31
N THR A 280 -10.86 -24.19 15.96
CA THR A 280 -9.90 -23.56 15.03
C THR A 280 -10.43 -23.39 13.61
N ALA A 281 -11.03 -24.42 13.00
CA ALA A 281 -11.36 -24.42 11.58
C ALA A 281 -12.32 -23.30 11.15
N GLY A 282 -13.37 -23.05 11.93
CA GLY A 282 -14.34 -21.98 11.67
C GLY A 282 -13.71 -20.59 11.81
N ALA A 283 -12.89 -20.40 12.85
CA ALA A 283 -12.20 -19.14 13.10
C ALA A 283 -11.18 -18.81 12.01
N VAL A 284 -10.39 -19.79 11.57
CA VAL A 284 -9.43 -19.64 10.46
C VAL A 284 -10.14 -19.27 9.16
N LYS A 285 -11.28 -19.88 8.86
CA LYS A 285 -12.07 -19.53 7.66
C LYS A 285 -12.53 -18.07 7.70
N SER A 286 -13.05 -17.62 8.84
CA SER A 286 -13.45 -16.21 9.02
C SER A 286 -12.26 -15.26 8.91
N PHE A 287 -11.11 -15.64 9.48
CA PHE A 287 -9.87 -14.88 9.41
C PHE A 287 -9.34 -14.73 7.99
N ILE A 288 -9.34 -15.81 7.19
CA ILE A 288 -8.98 -15.77 5.76
C ILE A 288 -9.91 -14.82 5.00
N ALA A 289 -11.22 -14.89 5.24
CA ALA A 289 -12.19 -14.01 4.61
C ALA A 289 -12.00 -12.53 5.00
N ALA A 290 -11.62 -12.25 6.25
CA ALA A 290 -11.27 -10.90 6.68
C ALA A 290 -9.99 -10.39 6.01
N MET A 291 -8.95 -11.20 5.95
CA MET A 291 -7.68 -10.85 5.30
C MET A 291 -7.83 -10.61 3.79
N ALA A 292 -8.74 -11.33 3.12
CA ALA A 292 -9.08 -11.11 1.71
C ALA A 292 -9.59 -9.70 1.42
N LYS A 293 -10.14 -8.99 2.41
CA LYS A 293 -10.55 -7.57 2.30
C LYS A 293 -9.38 -6.58 2.45
N HIS A 294 -8.15 -7.09 2.53
CA HIS A 294 -6.90 -6.36 2.78
C HIS A 294 -6.80 -5.72 4.18
N ARG A 295 -7.74 -4.86 4.57
CA ARG A 295 -7.78 -4.17 5.87
C ARG A 295 -9.22 -3.94 6.32
N ASN A 296 -9.43 -3.82 7.63
CA ASN A 296 -10.70 -3.32 8.18
C ASN A 296 -10.66 -1.81 8.37
N TRP A 297 -11.09 -1.08 7.33
CA TRP A 297 -11.07 0.39 7.32
C TRP A 297 -12.00 1.04 8.35
N GLU A 298 -12.96 0.32 8.94
CA GLU A 298 -13.79 0.83 10.04
C GLU A 298 -12.95 1.13 11.29
N ARG A 299 -11.76 0.52 11.43
CA ARG A 299 -10.79 0.84 12.49
C ARG A 299 -9.97 2.10 12.21
N ALA A 300 -10.01 2.63 10.99
CA ALA A 300 -9.17 3.75 10.61
C ALA A 300 -9.62 5.01 11.35
N ALA A 301 -8.94 5.30 12.46
CA ALA A 301 -9.21 6.43 13.33
C ALA A 301 -7.96 7.29 13.51
N ASP A 302 -8.17 8.60 13.68
CA ASP A 302 -7.11 9.59 13.85
C ASP A 302 -7.55 10.61 14.93
N PRO A 303 -6.94 10.61 16.14
CA PRO A 303 -5.85 9.71 16.56
C PRO A 303 -6.32 8.26 16.77
N PRO A 304 -5.42 7.27 16.67
CA PRO A 304 -5.75 5.87 16.90
C PRO A 304 -6.15 5.62 18.38
N PRO A 305 -7.16 4.77 18.64
CA PRO A 305 -7.72 4.55 19.98
C PRO A 305 -6.90 3.60 20.87
N VAL A 306 -6.11 2.72 20.25
CA VAL A 306 -5.20 1.76 20.88
C VAL A 306 -3.80 2.10 20.43
#